data_AF-A0A9L0JIH3-F1
#
_entry.id   AF-A0A9L0JIH3-F1
#
_cell.length_a   1.000
_cell.length_b   1.000
_cell.length_c   1.000
_cell.angle_alpha   90.00
_cell.angle_beta   90.00
_cell.angle_gamma   90.00
#
_symmetry.space_group_name_H-M   'P 1'
#
loop_
_entity.id
_entity.type
_entity.pdbx_description
1 polymer ?
#
loop_
_entity_poly.entity_id
_entity_poly.type
_entity_poly.pdbx_seq_one_letter_code
_entity_poly.pdbx_strand_id
1 'polypeptide(L)' 'MGHPPLEFSDCYLDSPDFRERLKCYEQELERTNKFIKDVIKDGNALISAMRKENINRATLVPRGCSGLITCSGSI' A
#
# COMPACT_ATOMS: atom_id res chain seq x y z
N MET A 1 -14.18 5.49 -17.24
CA MET A 1 -14.55 4.14 -17.71
C MET A 1 -15.89 4.15 -18.46
N GLY A 2 -15.89 4.59 -19.72
CA GLY A 2 -17.11 4.63 -20.56
C GLY A 2 -16.94 5.44 -21.85
N HIS A 3 -15.71 5.53 -22.36
CA HIS A 3 -15.41 6.24 -23.59
C HIS A 3 -15.52 5.27 -24.79
N PRO A 4 -15.99 5.75 -25.95
CA PRO A 4 -16.01 4.94 -27.16
C PRO A 4 -14.59 4.49 -27.52
N PRO A 5 -14.43 3.29 -28.10
CA PRO A 5 -13.12 2.74 -28.43
C PRO A 5 -12.34 3.67 -29.35
N LEU A 6 -11.01 3.64 -29.22
CA LEU A 6 -10.11 4.32 -30.14
C LEU A 6 -9.97 3.46 -31.41
N GLU A 7 -10.48 3.97 -32.53
CA GLU A 7 -10.40 3.29 -33.82
C GLU A 7 -9.13 3.69 -34.58
N PHE A 8 -8.48 2.74 -35.25
CA PHE A 8 -7.28 3.00 -36.04
C PHE A 8 -7.54 3.93 -37.23
N SER A 9 -8.74 3.86 -37.83
CA SER A 9 -9.15 4.73 -38.93
C SER A 9 -9.18 6.20 -38.52
N ASP A 10 -9.62 6.50 -37.29
CA ASP A 10 -9.69 7.87 -36.76
C ASP A 10 -8.30 8.45 -36.48
N CYS A 11 -7.33 7.59 -36.15
CA CYS A 11 -5.95 7.99 -35.93
C CYS A 11 -5.30 8.56 -37.19
N TYR A 12 -5.65 8.05 -38.37
CA TYR A 12 -5.11 8.55 -39.64
C TYR A 12 -5.56 9.98 -39.96
N LEU A 13 -6.82 10.31 -39.64
CA LEU A 13 -7.38 11.65 -39.86
C LEU A 13 -6.88 12.68 -38.84
N ASP A 14 -6.37 12.19 -37.71
CA ASP A 14 -5.84 12.98 -36.60
C ASP A 14 -6.76 14.14 -36.17
N SER A 15 -8.06 13.86 -36.06
CA SER A 15 -9.04 14.89 -35.76
C SER A 15 -8.87 15.45 -34.35
N PRO A 16 -9.23 16.72 -34.11
CA PRO A 16 -9.20 17.30 -32.77
C PRO A 16 -9.97 16.46 -31.74
N ASP A 17 -11.12 15.92 -32.14
CA ASP A 17 -11.96 15.08 -31.29
C ASP A 17 -11.27 13.74 -30.93
N PHE A 18 -10.55 13.13 -31.88
CA PHE A 18 -9.76 11.93 -31.61
C PHE A 18 -8.63 12.22 -30.63
N ARG A 19 -7.92 13.34 -30.81
CA ARG A 19 -6.85 13.78 -29.89
C ARG A 19 -7.35 14.03 -28.48
N GLU A 20 -8.53 14.63 -28.32
CA GLU A 20 -9.14 14.84 -27.01
C GLU A 20 -9.49 13.52 -26.33
N ARG A 21 -10.10 12.57 -27.07
CA ARG A 21 -10.37 11.21 -26.56
C ARG A 21 -9.08 10.51 -26.15
N LEU A 22 -8.05 10.54 -27.01
CA LEU A 22 -6.75 9.93 -26.73
C LEU A 22 -6.13 10.49 -25.44
N LYS A 23 -6.17 11.81 -25.26
CA LYS A 23 -5.67 12.48 -24.04
C LYS A 23 -6.44 12.06 -22.79
N CYS A 24 -7.75 11.83 -22.87
CA CYS A 24 -8.54 11.30 -21.76
C CYS A 24 -8.07 9.89 -21.36
N TYR A 25 -7.81 9.01 -22.33
CA TYR A 25 -7.28 7.67 -22.07
C TYR A 25 -5.88 7.71 -21.46
N GLU A 26 -4.98 8.57 -21.93
CA GLU A 26 -3.65 8.76 -21.34
C GLU A 26 -3.74 9.20 -19.87
N GLN A 27 -4.64 10.14 -19.55
CA GLN A 27 -4.86 10.57 -18.17
C GLN A 27 -5.46 9.47 -17.29
N GLU A 28 -6.42 8.70 -17.82
CA GLU A 28 -7.02 7.58 -17.08
C GLU A 28 -5.98 6.49 -16.81
N LEU A 29 -5.08 6.22 -17.76
CA LEU A 29 -3.92 5.34 -17.58
C LEU A 29 -3.00 5.83 -16.47
N GLU A 30 -2.63 7.12 -16.46
CA GLU A 30 -1.76 7.69 -15.43
C GLU A 30 -2.40 7.60 -14.03
N ARG A 31 -3.69 7.92 -13.92
CA ARG A 31 -4.44 7.81 -12.65
C ARG A 31 -4.50 6.36 -12.16
N THR A 32 -4.77 5.42 -13.06
CA THR A 32 -4.83 3.98 -12.73
C THR A 32 -3.46 3.46 -12.29
N ASN A 33 -2.39 3.87 -12.97
CA ASN A 33 -1.02 3.50 -12.62
C ASN A 33 -0.67 3.99 -11.21
N LYS A 34 -0.98 5.25 -10.91
CA LYS A 34 -0.78 5.83 -9.58
C LYS A 34 -1.57 5.08 -8.52
N PHE A 35 -2.86 4.82 -8.78
CA PHE A 35 -3.73 4.09 -7.85
C PHE A 35 -3.18 2.70 -7.52
N ILE A 36 -2.77 1.93 -8.55
CA ILE A 36 -2.16 0.60 -8.35
C ILE A 36 -0.90 0.70 -7.49
N LYS A 37 -0.02 1.66 -7.77
CA LYS A 37 1.20 1.87 -6.99
C LYS A 37 0.91 2.20 -5.52
N ASP A 38 -0.10 3.03 -5.26
CA ASP A 38 -0.46 3.43 -3.91
C ASP A 38 -1.09 2.26 -3.13
N VAL A 39 -1.95 1.46 -3.77
CA VAL A 39 -2.48 0.21 -3.17
C VAL A 39 -1.36 -0.76 -2.79
N ILE A 40 -0.33 -0.91 -3.64
CA ILE A 40 0.83 -1.76 -3.33
C ILE A 40 1.61 -1.22 -2.12
N LYS A 41 1.84 0.10 -2.05
CA LYS A 41 2.54 0.72 -0.92
C LYS A 41 1.77 0.52 0.38
N ASP A 42 0.45 0.75 0.36
CA ASP A 42 -0.42 0.61 1.52
C ASP A 42 -0.44 -0.86 2.02
N GLY A 43 -0.53 -1.82 1.10
CA GLY A 43 -0.42 -3.24 1.42
C GLY A 43 0.91 -3.61 2.08
N ASN A 44 2.03 -3.09 1.57
CA ASN A 44 3.36 -3.31 2.16
C ASN A 44 3.50 -2.65 3.53
N ALA A 45 2.92 -1.46 3.73
CA ALA A 45 2.90 -0.77 5.00
C ALA A 45 2.09 -1.57 6.05
N LEU A 46 0.92 -2.09 5.66
CA LEU A 46 0.08 -2.93 6.50
C LEU A 46 0.80 -4.22 6.94
N ILE A 47 1.39 -4.95 5.98
CA ILE A 47 2.16 -6.17 6.28
C ILE A 47 3.33 -5.85 7.23
N SER A 48 4.02 -4.74 7.00
CA SER A 48 5.13 -4.31 7.84
C SER A 48 4.69 -3.96 9.26
N ALA A 49 3.55 -3.28 9.42
CA ALA A 49 2.96 -2.99 10.71
C ALA A 49 2.59 -4.29 11.45
N MET A 50 1.90 -5.21 10.79
CA MET A 50 1.52 -6.50 11.38
C MET A 50 2.73 -7.32 11.83
N ARG A 51 3.82 -7.34 11.04
CA ARG A 51 5.07 -8.01 11.43
C ARG A 51 5.70 -7.37 12.66
N LYS A 52 5.73 -6.04 12.75
CA LYS A 52 6.23 -5.32 13.93
C LYS A 52 5.41 -5.63 15.18
N GLU A 53 4.09 -5.57 15.08
CA GLU A 53 3.20 -5.91 16.21
C GLU A 53 3.38 -7.37 16.67
N ASN A 54 3.53 -8.31 15.74
CA ASN A 54 3.79 -9.71 16.08
C ASN A 54 5.15 -9.94 16.75
N ILE A 55 6.19 -9.19 16.36
CA ILE A 55 7.50 -9.22 17.02
C ILE A 55 7.42 -8.60 18.43
N ASN A 56 6.75 -7.46 18.58
CA ASN A 56 6.57 -6.77 19.87
C ASN A 56 5.74 -7.61 20.86
N ARG A 57 4.83 -8.44 20.36
CA ARG A 57 4.05 -9.36 21.20
C ARG A 57 4.88 -10.55 21.69
N ALA A 58 5.86 -11.02 20.91
CA ALA A 58 6.77 -12.10 21.32
C ALA A 58 7.76 -11.66 22.42
N THR A 59 8.02 -10.35 22.57
CA THR A 59 8.89 -9.80 23.63
C THR A 59 8.13 -9.41 24.91
N LEU A 60 6.78 -9.41 24.91
CA LEU A 60 5.95 -9.15 26.09
C LEU A 60 5.63 -10.40 26.93
N VAL A 61 6.33 -11.51 26.72
CA VAL A 61 6.38 -12.56 27.75
C VAL A 61 7.31 -12.05 28.85
N PRO A 62 6.82 -11.80 30.07
CA PRO A 62 7.68 -11.40 31.17
C PRO A 62 8.68 -12.54 31.38
N ARG A 63 9.97 -12.26 31.18
CA ARG A 63 11.02 -13.13 31.72
C ARG A 63 10.73 -13.21 33.21
N GLY A 64 10.32 -14.40 33.66
CA GLY A 64 9.88 -14.61 35.03
C GLY A 64 10.89 -14.00 36.01
N CYS A 65 10.37 -13.27 36.99
CA CYS A 65 11.10 -12.99 38.20
C CYS A 65 11.46 -14.34 38.84
N SER A 66 12.65 -14.86 38.55
CA SER A 66 13.30 -15.87 39.38
C SER A 66 13.65 -15.16 40.68
N GLY A 67 12.79 -15.36 41.68
CA GLY A 67 12.92 -14.76 42.99
C GLY A 67 14.27 -15.05 43.63
N LEU A 68 14.85 -14.02 44.24
CA LEU A 68 15.60 -14.21 45.47
C LEU A 68 15.02 -13.23 46.49
N ILE A 69 14.22 -13.82 47.37
CA ILE A 69 13.69 -13.20 48.57
C ILE A 69 14.88 -13.04 49.51
N THR A 70 15.52 -11.88 49.56
CA THR A 70 16.39 -11.57 50.71
C THR A 70 15.50 -10.96 51.77
N CYS A 71 14.89 -11.82 52.59
CA CYS A 71 14.31 -11.40 53.86
C CYS A 71 15.41 -10.77 54.70
N SER A 72 15.21 -9.52 55.06
CA SER A 72 15.94 -8.78 56.07
C SER A 72 15.89 -9.54 57.40
N GLY A 73 17.01 -10.17 57.75
CA GLY A 73 17.27 -10.67 59.09
C GLY A 73 18.11 -9.67 59.86
N SER A 74 17.45 -8.80 60.62
CA SER A 74 18.06 -8.10 61.75
C SER A 74 17.95 -9.00 62.98
N ILE A 75 19.08 -9.37 63.57
CA ILE A 75 19.39 -9.49 65.01
C ILE A 75 20.91 -9.57 65.13
#